data_AF-A0A4S8M3H1-F1
#
_entry.id   AF-A0A4S8M3H1-F1
#
_cell.length_a   1.000
_cell.length_b   1.000
_cell.length_c   1.000
_cell.angle_alpha   90.00
_cell.angle_beta   90.00
_cell.angle_gamma   90.00
#
_symmetry.space_group_name_H-M   'P 1'
#
loop_
_entity.id
_entity.type
_entity.pdbx_description
1 polymer ?
#
loop_
_entity_poly.entity_id
_entity_poly.type
_entity_poly.pdbx_seq_one_letter_code
_entity_poly.pdbx_strand_id
1 'polypeptide(L)'
;MKHYNVAGGMFDPFWKELPFANIHDSVTPDALHQLYQGVLVHLINWVQKTMSKDELDRRAQCLPPTYGVRHFRNGITSLKQVSGSERKNIGKILLACLGPDTHPDAVKACKALLDFIYLALYGSHDEETLTYMEEALNDWFKSRNYFLEAGIRDDLNIPKFHSLLHYVDSIRKFGTVDNYNTELFERLHIDFAKQGWRASNKRNHFPQMIQWLSRREKILSFNSYQSWLQSLYDAKSTSNPAFQLSKAYQYTIAKHPAEPHKGIARIVISHSAPNFLPCLKLFLNSLRKSPQPRSRALKAELPIKSLDVWHQFKLKPDSQVDGEVIEEIIKAVPFHGKSASPQARFDNVVVLFSDSAESTSLQGKFSF
;
A
#
# COMPACT_ATOMS: atom_id res chain seq x y z
N MET A 1 49.12 12.89 -18.32
CA MET A 1 47.94 12.55 -17.50
C MET A 1 46.70 13.02 -18.25
N LYS A 2 45.80 12.11 -18.65
CA LYS A 2 44.50 12.49 -19.22
C LYS A 2 43.62 12.97 -18.06
N HIS A 3 43.26 14.25 -18.04
CA HIS A 3 42.28 14.80 -17.12
C HIS A 3 40.90 14.21 -17.45
N TYR A 4 40.55 13.11 -16.78
CA TYR A 4 39.16 12.69 -16.74
C TYR A 4 38.43 13.61 -15.76
N ASN A 5 37.65 14.54 -16.29
CA ASN A 5 36.68 15.33 -15.55
C ASN A 5 35.62 14.35 -15.03
N VAL A 6 35.74 13.89 -13.78
CA VAL A 6 34.87 12.85 -13.20
C VAL A 6 33.46 13.38 -12.87
N ALA A 7 33.21 14.68 -13.01
CA ALA A 7 31.88 15.26 -13.08
C ALA A 7 31.70 15.95 -14.44
N GLY A 8 31.14 15.24 -15.41
CA GLY A 8 30.77 15.81 -16.70
C GLY A 8 29.62 16.80 -16.52
N GLY A 9 29.94 18.07 -16.29
CA GLY A 9 28.95 19.14 -16.38
C GLY A 9 28.41 19.22 -17.81
N MET A 10 27.09 19.07 -17.98
CA MET A 10 26.41 19.42 -19.23
C MET A 10 26.38 20.95 -19.34
N PHE A 11 27.28 21.52 -20.12
CA PHE A 11 27.36 22.98 -20.34
C PHE A 11 26.26 23.52 -21.24
N ASP A 12 25.58 22.64 -21.98
CA ASP A 12 24.41 22.96 -22.79
C ASP A 12 23.27 22.05 -22.34
N PRO A 13 22.51 22.44 -21.30
CA PRO A 13 21.43 21.61 -20.79
C PRO A 13 20.30 21.52 -21.82
N PHE A 14 19.69 20.34 -21.95
CA PHE A 14 18.59 20.11 -22.91
C PHE A 14 17.37 21.03 -22.69
N TRP A 15 17.22 21.58 -21.48
CA TRP A 15 16.13 22.47 -21.09
C TRP A 15 16.39 23.96 -21.37
N LYS A 16 17.58 24.33 -21.88
CA LYS A 16 17.96 25.72 -22.16
C LYS A 16 16.96 26.46 -23.07
N GLU A 17 16.42 25.76 -24.07
CA GLU A 17 15.48 26.31 -25.04
C GLU A 17 14.00 26.13 -24.60
N LEU A 18 13.75 25.82 -23.33
CA LEU A 18 12.42 25.70 -22.74
C LEU A 18 12.13 26.93 -21.85
N PRO A 19 11.77 28.10 -22.43
CA PRO A 19 11.70 29.38 -21.69
C PRO A 19 10.63 29.42 -20.59
N PHE A 20 9.67 28.50 -20.62
CA PHE A 20 8.59 28.40 -19.63
C PHE A 20 8.80 27.23 -18.64
N ALA A 21 9.91 26.50 -18.73
CA ALA A 21 10.22 25.39 -17.84
C ALA A 21 11.21 25.82 -16.76
N ASN A 22 10.76 25.88 -15.51
CA ASN A 22 11.68 25.97 -14.39
C ASN A 22 12.19 24.56 -14.05
N ILE A 23 13.42 24.25 -14.43
CA ILE A 23 14.00 22.92 -14.17
C ILE A 23 14.08 22.59 -12.66
N HIS A 24 14.13 23.61 -11.80
CA HIS A 24 14.16 23.40 -10.35
C HIS A 24 12.84 22.83 -9.83
N ASP A 25 11.72 23.12 -10.49
CA ASP A 25 10.42 22.52 -10.18
C ASP A 25 10.33 21.06 -10.66
N SER A 26 11.27 20.58 -11.49
CA SER A 26 11.31 19.17 -11.94
C SER A 26 11.93 18.23 -10.91
N VAL A 27 12.47 18.76 -9.80
CA VAL A 27 13.06 17.96 -8.72
C VAL A 27 12.01 17.76 -7.64
N THR A 28 11.26 16.68 -7.74
CA THR A 28 10.23 16.33 -6.77
C THR A 28 10.80 15.57 -5.56
N PRO A 29 10.13 15.65 -4.40
CA PRO A 29 10.46 14.81 -3.26
C PRO A 29 10.26 13.33 -3.55
N ASP A 30 10.92 12.46 -2.79
CA ASP A 30 10.83 11.02 -2.97
C ASP A 30 10.63 10.30 -1.63
N ALA A 31 9.45 9.70 -1.46
CA ALA A 31 9.07 9.03 -0.23
C ALA A 31 10.03 7.91 0.16
N LEU A 32 10.42 7.04 -0.77
CA LEU A 32 11.25 5.89 -0.42
C LEU A 32 12.67 6.31 -0.04
N HIS A 33 13.34 7.06 -0.90
CA HIS A 33 14.75 7.39 -0.80
C HIS A 33 15.04 8.58 0.09
N GLN A 34 14.08 9.49 0.30
CA GLN A 34 14.26 10.61 1.21
C GLN A 34 13.67 10.32 2.58
N LEU A 35 12.42 9.86 2.67
CA LEU A 35 11.79 9.61 3.97
C LEU A 35 12.26 8.30 4.58
N TYR A 36 12.02 7.17 3.92
CA TYR A 36 12.29 5.86 4.54
C TYR A 36 13.78 5.47 4.54
N GLN A 37 14.49 5.62 3.43
CA GLN A 37 15.92 5.28 3.34
C GLN A 37 16.83 6.46 3.75
N GLY A 38 16.29 7.66 3.89
CA GLY A 38 17.02 8.83 4.37
C GLY A 38 16.68 9.13 5.83
N VAL A 39 15.61 9.89 6.06
CA VAL A 39 15.21 10.43 7.37
C VAL A 39 15.01 9.33 8.41
N LEU A 40 14.23 8.28 8.13
CA LEU A 40 13.98 7.20 9.08
C LEU A 40 15.26 6.42 9.42
N VAL A 41 16.18 6.25 8.46
CA VAL A 41 17.48 5.61 8.73
C VAL A 41 18.31 6.42 9.71
N HIS A 42 18.40 7.73 9.51
CA HIS A 42 19.06 8.63 10.46
C HIS A 42 18.38 8.58 11.82
N LEU A 43 17.05 8.61 11.85
CA LEU A 43 16.28 8.58 13.09
C LEU A 43 16.53 7.29 13.89
N ILE A 44 16.50 6.12 13.24
CA ILE A 44 16.82 4.83 13.89
C ILE A 44 18.24 4.86 14.46
N ASN A 45 19.22 5.37 13.70
CA ASN A 45 20.60 5.48 14.18
C ASN A 45 20.73 6.42 15.39
N TRP A 46 19.97 7.51 15.43
CA TRP A 46 19.98 8.43 16.57
C TRP A 46 19.33 7.82 17.79
N VAL A 47 18.19 7.15 17.64
CA VAL A 47 17.55 6.38 18.72
C VAL A 47 18.49 5.31 19.28
N GLN A 48 19.19 4.58 18.41
CA GLN A 48 20.22 3.62 18.85
C GLN A 48 21.35 4.25 19.64
N LYS A 49 21.72 5.50 19.36
CA LYS A 49 22.72 6.24 20.17
C LYS A 49 22.12 6.74 21.48
N THR A 50 20.85 7.12 21.50
CA THR A 50 20.14 7.58 22.71
C THR A 50 20.01 6.47 23.76
N MET A 51 19.62 5.27 23.36
CA MET A 51 19.32 4.18 24.31
C MET A 51 20.22 2.95 24.21
N SER A 52 21.16 2.90 23.26
CA SER A 52 21.90 1.71 22.80
C SER A 52 21.11 0.81 21.85
N LYS A 53 21.85 0.01 21.06
CA LYS A 53 21.27 -0.97 20.12
C LYS A 53 20.59 -2.12 20.85
N ASP A 54 21.23 -2.61 21.92
CA ASP A 54 20.73 -3.76 22.68
C ASP A 54 19.41 -3.43 23.38
N GLU A 55 19.30 -2.20 23.91
CA GLU A 55 18.05 -1.74 24.53
C GLU A 55 16.93 -1.55 23.51
N LEU A 56 17.22 -0.95 22.34
CA LEU A 56 16.23 -0.80 21.28
C LEU A 56 15.72 -2.16 20.80
N ASP A 57 16.63 -3.13 20.61
CA ASP A 57 16.28 -4.50 20.22
C ASP A 57 15.46 -5.20 21.31
N ARG A 58 15.83 -5.06 22.59
CA ARG A 58 15.07 -5.60 23.73
C ARG A 58 13.64 -5.07 23.74
N ARG A 59 13.45 -3.76 23.52
CA ARG A 59 12.11 -3.15 23.49
C ARG A 59 11.30 -3.63 22.29
N ALA A 60 11.90 -3.70 21.12
CA ALA A 60 11.24 -4.21 19.91
C ALA A 60 10.79 -5.67 20.08
N GLN A 61 11.57 -6.49 20.81
CA GLN A 61 11.23 -7.88 21.14
C GLN A 61 10.11 -7.98 22.18
N CYS A 62 10.04 -7.04 23.13
CA CYS A 62 8.99 -7.03 24.17
C CYS A 62 7.63 -6.54 23.68
N LEU A 63 7.54 -5.93 22.49
CA LEU A 63 6.26 -5.47 21.94
C LEU A 63 5.31 -6.65 21.71
N PRO A 64 4.05 -6.57 22.19
CA PRO A 64 3.08 -7.62 21.96
C PRO A 64 2.79 -7.77 20.45
N PRO A 65 2.44 -8.97 19.98
CA PRO A 65 1.95 -9.14 18.61
C PRO A 65 0.71 -8.27 18.34
N THR A 66 0.81 -7.38 17.36
CA THR A 66 -0.25 -6.42 16.99
C THR A 66 -0.60 -6.57 15.51
N TYR A 67 -1.88 -6.40 15.17
CA TYR A 67 -2.34 -6.48 13.80
C TYR A 67 -1.68 -5.40 12.91
N GLY A 68 -1.29 -5.76 11.68
CA GLY A 68 -0.69 -4.83 10.73
C GLY A 68 0.77 -4.40 11.03
N VAL A 69 1.39 -4.97 12.06
CA VAL A 69 2.75 -4.66 12.51
C VAL A 69 3.60 -5.93 12.53
N ARG A 70 4.80 -5.87 11.94
CA ARG A 70 5.77 -6.97 12.01
C ARG A 70 6.37 -7.05 13.41
N HIS A 71 6.38 -8.23 14.00
CA HIS A 71 7.05 -8.50 15.26
C HIS A 71 8.52 -8.92 15.02
N PHE A 72 9.47 -8.24 15.67
CA PHE A 72 10.91 -8.42 15.48
C PHE A 72 11.51 -9.28 16.61
N ARG A 73 11.29 -10.61 16.53
CA ARG A 73 11.72 -11.59 17.55
C ARG A 73 13.22 -11.57 17.86
N ASN A 74 14.05 -11.20 16.88
CA ASN A 74 15.51 -11.15 17.01
C ASN A 74 16.02 -9.70 17.06
N GLY A 75 15.17 -8.74 17.43
CA GLY A 75 15.48 -7.32 17.35
C GLY A 75 15.51 -6.79 15.92
N ILE A 76 15.81 -5.50 15.79
CA ILE A 76 15.87 -4.76 14.53
C ILE A 76 17.30 -4.75 13.98
N THR A 77 18.29 -4.71 14.88
CA THR A 77 19.71 -4.60 14.51
C THR A 77 20.27 -5.86 13.83
N SER A 78 19.64 -7.01 14.04
CA SER A 78 20.05 -8.29 13.41
C SER A 78 19.77 -8.36 11.90
N LEU A 79 18.94 -7.45 11.37
CA LEU A 79 18.56 -7.43 9.95
C LEU A 79 19.74 -6.99 9.08
N LYS A 80 20.12 -7.85 8.13
CA LYS A 80 21.09 -7.53 7.07
C LYS A 80 20.35 -7.11 5.81
N GLN A 81 20.81 -6.04 5.16
CA GLN A 81 20.21 -5.51 3.93
C GLN A 81 18.71 -5.18 4.07
N VAL A 82 18.38 -4.35 5.06
CA VAL A 82 17.00 -3.96 5.41
C VAL A 82 16.29 -3.37 4.19
N SER A 83 15.24 -4.05 3.72
CA SER A 83 14.45 -3.63 2.56
C SER A 83 13.57 -2.39 2.87
N GLY A 84 12.97 -1.79 1.84
CA GLY A 84 12.00 -0.71 2.01
C GLY A 84 10.80 -1.14 2.87
N SER A 85 10.24 -2.33 2.63
CA SER A 85 9.12 -2.86 3.42
C SER A 85 9.50 -3.14 4.87
N GLU A 86 10.75 -3.56 5.12
CA GLU A 86 11.27 -3.72 6.47
C GLU A 86 11.42 -2.37 7.18
N ARG A 87 11.92 -1.35 6.49
CA ARG A 87 11.96 0.02 7.01
C ARG A 87 10.57 0.53 7.39
N LYS A 88 9.58 0.36 6.52
CA LYS A 88 8.18 0.74 6.77
C LYS A 88 7.68 0.07 8.07
N ASN A 89 7.98 -1.22 8.26
CA ASN A 89 7.61 -1.93 9.49
C ASN A 89 8.35 -1.45 10.74
N ILE A 90 9.63 -1.07 10.63
CA ILE A 90 10.38 -0.49 11.76
C ILE A 90 9.76 0.86 12.16
N GLY A 91 9.41 1.71 11.19
CA GLY A 91 8.76 3.01 11.46
C GLY A 91 7.47 2.87 12.28
N LYS A 92 6.70 1.79 12.07
CA LYS A 92 5.46 1.52 12.82
C LYS A 92 5.68 1.26 14.31
N ILE A 93 6.83 0.71 14.69
CA ILE A 93 7.12 0.33 16.08
C ILE A 93 8.10 1.27 16.78
N LEU A 94 8.80 2.11 16.03
CA LEU A 94 9.92 2.90 16.55
C LEU A 94 9.48 3.79 17.72
N LEU A 95 8.35 4.48 17.59
CA LEU A 95 7.82 5.34 18.65
C LEU A 95 7.46 4.55 19.91
N ALA A 96 6.87 3.35 19.76
CA ALA A 96 6.54 2.49 20.90
C ALA A 96 7.77 1.96 21.64
N CYS A 97 8.92 1.91 20.97
CA CYS A 97 10.19 1.57 21.61
C CYS A 97 10.77 2.76 22.42
N LEU A 98 10.28 3.99 22.19
CA LEU A 98 10.63 5.14 23.02
C LEU A 98 9.77 5.09 24.29
N GLY A 99 10.28 4.42 25.31
CA GLY A 99 9.65 4.24 26.61
C GLY A 99 9.72 5.52 27.48
N PRO A 100 9.09 5.50 28.67
CA PRO A 100 8.95 6.67 29.53
C PRO A 100 10.28 7.21 30.10
N ASP A 101 11.35 6.42 30.02
CA ASP A 101 12.70 6.78 30.43
C ASP A 101 13.50 7.52 29.34
N THR A 102 12.92 7.67 28.14
CA THR A 102 13.54 8.43 27.05
C THR A 102 13.30 9.93 27.25
N HIS A 103 14.30 10.76 26.97
CA HIS A 103 14.17 12.21 27.13
C HIS A 103 12.97 12.75 26.32
N PRO A 104 12.07 13.56 26.92
CA PRO A 104 10.82 13.98 26.28
C PRO A 104 11.02 14.61 24.90
N ASP A 105 12.06 15.44 24.72
CA ASP A 105 12.31 16.08 23.43
C ASP A 105 12.83 15.11 22.37
N ALA A 106 13.51 14.03 22.75
CA ALA A 106 13.84 12.96 21.82
C ALA A 106 12.57 12.27 21.31
N VAL A 107 11.62 12.00 22.21
CA VAL A 107 10.33 11.37 21.89
C VAL A 107 9.51 12.29 20.98
N LYS A 108 9.39 13.59 21.32
CA LYS A 108 8.67 14.58 20.50
C LYS A 108 9.29 14.70 19.11
N ALA A 109 10.62 14.79 19.02
CA ALA A 109 11.31 14.91 17.74
C ALA A 109 11.13 13.66 16.86
N CYS A 110 11.18 12.46 17.46
CA CYS A 110 10.92 11.21 16.74
C CYS A 110 9.46 11.11 16.28
N LYS A 111 8.51 11.46 17.16
CA LYS A 111 7.08 11.50 16.84
C LYS A 111 6.82 12.45 15.67
N ALA A 112 7.34 13.68 15.75
CA ALA A 112 7.18 14.70 14.72
C ALA A 112 7.62 14.22 13.32
N LEU A 113 8.80 13.58 13.23
CA LEU A 113 9.25 13.02 11.96
C LEU A 113 8.41 11.84 11.49
N LEU A 114 7.98 10.95 12.39
CA LEU A 114 7.11 9.84 12.02
C LEU A 114 5.75 10.34 11.53
N ASP A 115 5.14 11.30 12.21
CA ASP A 115 3.89 11.94 11.80
C ASP A 115 4.04 12.56 10.42
N PHE A 116 5.11 13.33 10.19
CA PHE A 116 5.41 13.89 8.87
C PHE A 116 5.50 12.82 7.78
N ILE A 117 6.22 11.72 8.06
CA ILE A 117 6.37 10.61 7.10
C ILE A 117 5.01 9.96 6.79
N TYR A 118 4.16 9.74 7.79
CA TYR A 118 2.85 9.15 7.58
C TYR A 118 1.90 10.08 6.83
N LEU A 119 1.89 11.36 7.19
CA LEU A 119 1.10 12.38 6.49
C LEU A 119 1.53 12.47 5.03
N ALA A 120 2.83 12.47 4.73
CA ALA A 120 3.36 12.55 3.36
C ALA A 120 2.93 11.39 2.45
N LEU A 121 2.41 10.31 3.02
CA LEU A 121 1.97 9.11 2.31
C LEU A 121 0.45 9.01 2.20
N TYR A 122 -0.29 10.04 2.60
CA TYR A 122 -1.73 10.05 2.40
C TYR A 122 -2.05 10.05 0.89
N GLY A 123 -3.02 9.22 0.49
CA GLY A 123 -3.49 9.14 -0.90
C GLY A 123 -4.35 10.33 -1.33
N SER A 124 -4.59 11.29 -0.43
CA SER A 124 -5.28 12.54 -0.72
C SER A 124 -4.94 13.57 0.35
N HIS A 125 -4.87 14.84 -0.06
CA HIS A 125 -4.64 15.97 0.84
C HIS A 125 -5.68 17.07 0.63
N ASP A 126 -5.96 17.76 1.71
CA ASP A 126 -6.67 19.03 1.81
C ASP A 126 -5.83 20.02 2.64
N GLU A 127 -6.25 21.28 2.76
CA GLU A 127 -5.47 22.27 3.51
C GLU A 127 -5.32 21.92 5.00
N GLU A 128 -6.26 21.18 5.59
CA GLU A 128 -6.17 20.72 6.98
C GLU A 128 -5.04 19.70 7.16
N THR A 129 -5.01 18.66 6.32
CA THR A 129 -3.95 17.64 6.36
C THR A 129 -2.58 18.19 5.96
N LEU A 130 -2.52 19.19 5.07
CA LEU A 130 -1.29 19.91 4.79
C LEU A 130 -0.81 20.72 6.00
N THR A 131 -1.73 21.38 6.73
CA THR A 131 -1.42 22.08 7.97
C THR A 131 -0.83 21.12 9.01
N TYR A 132 -1.40 19.91 9.16
CA TYR A 132 -0.84 18.90 10.06
C TYR A 132 0.60 18.51 9.69
N MET A 133 0.93 18.49 8.40
CA MET A 133 2.29 18.18 7.94
C MET A 133 3.27 19.32 8.25
N GLU A 134 2.86 20.57 8.06
CA GLU A 134 3.63 21.76 8.45
C GLU A 134 3.85 21.81 9.97
N GLU A 135 2.81 21.51 10.76
CA GLU A 135 2.88 21.42 12.22
C GLU A 135 3.85 20.33 12.70
N ALA A 136 3.79 19.14 12.10
CA ALA A 136 4.72 18.05 12.40
C ALA A 136 6.17 18.49 12.14
N LEU A 137 6.42 19.23 11.04
CA LEU A 137 7.75 19.75 10.74
C LEU A 137 8.20 20.85 11.73
N ASN A 138 7.27 21.71 12.16
CA ASN A 138 7.53 22.71 13.20
C ASN A 138 7.87 22.07 14.55
N ASP A 139 7.16 21.01 14.94
CA ASP A 139 7.44 20.27 16.17
C ASP A 139 8.79 19.56 16.11
N TRP A 140 9.19 19.07 14.95
CA TRP A 140 10.55 18.59 14.72
C TRP A 140 11.57 19.72 14.99
N PHE A 141 11.37 20.92 14.43
CA PHE A 141 12.29 22.04 14.64
C PHE A 141 12.42 22.47 16.11
N LYS A 142 11.32 22.41 16.88
CA LYS A 142 11.32 22.74 18.31
C LYS A 142 12.14 21.76 19.15
N SER A 143 12.15 20.48 18.80
CA SER A 143 12.75 19.42 19.64
C SER A 143 14.06 18.85 19.10
N ARG A 144 14.45 19.13 17.85
CA ARG A 144 15.66 18.54 17.22
C ARG A 144 16.97 18.86 17.92
N ASN A 145 17.07 19.99 18.64
CA ASN A 145 18.29 20.43 19.30
C ASN A 145 18.77 19.44 20.38
N TYR A 146 17.85 18.64 20.93
CA TYR A 146 18.20 17.53 21.81
C TYR A 146 19.31 16.63 21.23
N PHE A 147 19.26 16.31 19.93
CA PHE A 147 20.27 15.44 19.31
C PHE A 147 21.66 16.09 19.22
N LEU A 148 21.73 17.42 19.25
CA LEU A 148 22.99 18.17 19.29
C LEU A 148 23.50 18.24 20.73
N GLU A 149 22.64 18.65 21.66
CA GLU A 149 22.97 18.81 23.09
C GLU A 149 23.37 17.49 23.75
N ALA A 150 22.73 16.38 23.37
CA ALA A 150 23.07 15.04 23.83
C ALA A 150 24.32 14.44 23.15
N GLY A 151 24.98 15.18 22.25
CA GLY A 151 26.19 14.70 21.54
C GLY A 151 25.92 13.55 20.56
N ILE A 152 24.67 13.34 20.14
CA ILE A 152 24.29 12.28 19.20
C ILE A 152 24.74 12.64 17.77
N ARG A 153 24.74 13.95 17.48
CA ARG A 153 25.15 14.58 16.22
C ARG A 153 25.87 15.90 16.48
N ASP A 154 26.83 16.22 15.63
CA ASP A 154 27.52 17.53 15.65
C ASP A 154 26.70 18.60 14.92
N ASP A 155 25.96 18.19 13.88
CA ASP A 155 25.14 19.06 13.04
C ASP A 155 23.92 18.31 12.46
N LEU A 156 22.95 19.09 11.97
CA LEU A 156 21.74 18.60 11.27
C LEU A 156 21.70 19.03 9.79
N ASN A 157 22.85 19.35 9.18
CA ASN A 157 22.98 19.74 7.78
C ASN A 157 22.93 18.51 6.86
N ILE A 158 21.80 17.80 6.90
CA ILE A 158 21.57 16.58 6.14
C ILE A 158 20.62 16.93 5.00
N PRO A 159 21.03 16.78 3.72
CA PRO A 159 20.19 17.12 2.58
C PRO A 159 18.79 16.47 2.61
N LYS A 160 18.68 15.25 3.12
CA LYS A 160 17.40 14.53 3.28
C LYS A 160 16.47 15.12 4.34
N PHE A 161 17.00 15.84 5.33
CA PHE A 161 16.19 16.59 6.28
C PHE A 161 15.78 17.95 5.70
N HIS A 162 16.68 18.60 4.95
CA HIS A 162 16.33 19.83 4.24
C HIS A 162 15.19 19.59 3.23
N SER A 163 15.16 18.44 2.54
CA SER A 163 14.08 18.13 1.60
C SER A 163 12.69 18.10 2.21
N LEU A 164 12.56 17.92 3.54
CA LEU A 164 11.26 17.93 4.22
C LEU A 164 10.53 19.28 4.05
N LEU A 165 11.28 20.38 3.94
CA LEU A 165 10.71 21.72 3.72
C LEU A 165 9.91 21.82 2.41
N HIS A 166 10.18 20.96 1.43
CA HIS A 166 9.63 21.07 0.08
C HIS A 166 8.44 20.15 -0.19
N TYR A 167 8.06 19.28 0.75
CA TYR A 167 6.98 18.29 0.52
C TYR A 167 5.62 18.96 0.33
N VAL A 168 5.24 19.90 1.19
CA VAL A 168 3.93 20.54 1.13
C VAL A 168 3.76 21.30 -0.18
N ASP A 169 4.76 22.10 -0.57
CA ASP A 169 4.74 22.81 -1.85
C ASP A 169 4.70 21.87 -3.04
N SER A 170 5.42 20.75 -2.98
CA SER A 170 5.40 19.73 -4.03
C SER A 170 4.04 19.03 -4.10
N ILE A 171 3.39 18.78 -2.97
CA ILE A 171 2.04 18.21 -2.94
C ILE A 171 1.04 19.17 -3.55
N ARG A 172 1.12 20.47 -3.23
CA ARG A 172 0.27 21.50 -3.85
C ARG A 172 0.47 21.61 -5.37
N LYS A 173 1.72 21.48 -5.85
CA LYS A 173 2.06 21.60 -7.28
C LYS A 173 1.77 20.36 -8.11
N PHE A 174 2.05 19.16 -7.56
CA PHE A 174 2.12 17.91 -8.33
C PHE A 174 1.18 16.82 -7.81
N GLY A 175 0.39 17.12 -6.78
CA GLY A 175 -0.46 16.15 -6.10
C GLY A 175 0.30 15.28 -5.11
N THR A 176 -0.35 14.21 -4.67
CA THR A 176 0.18 13.28 -3.66
C THR A 176 1.50 12.64 -4.10
N VAL A 177 2.32 12.22 -3.11
CA VAL A 177 3.71 11.80 -3.35
C VAL A 177 3.82 10.55 -4.22
N ASP A 178 2.78 9.71 -4.28
CA ASP A 178 2.70 8.55 -5.16
C ASP A 178 2.71 8.90 -6.65
N ASN A 179 2.31 10.12 -7.04
CA ASN A 179 2.34 10.57 -8.45
C ASN A 179 3.76 10.68 -9.03
N TYR A 180 4.77 10.86 -8.19
CA TYR A 180 6.16 11.08 -8.62
C TYR A 180 7.19 10.29 -7.81
N ASN A 181 6.74 9.30 -7.03
CA ASN A 181 7.63 8.42 -6.28
C ASN A 181 8.43 7.51 -7.21
N THR A 182 9.73 7.38 -6.97
CA THR A 182 10.60 6.52 -7.81
C THR A 182 10.41 5.02 -7.60
N GLU A 183 9.65 4.59 -6.57
CA GLU A 183 9.31 3.17 -6.34
C GLU A 183 8.77 2.49 -7.62
N LEU A 184 7.94 3.19 -8.40
CA LEU A 184 7.42 2.69 -9.67
C LEU A 184 8.54 2.39 -10.68
N PHE A 185 9.48 3.31 -10.84
CA PHE A 185 10.61 3.15 -11.76
C PHE A 185 11.60 2.07 -11.29
N GLU A 186 11.80 1.93 -9.97
CA GLU A 186 12.62 0.84 -9.42
C GLU A 186 12.04 -0.54 -9.72
N ARG A 187 10.71 -0.67 -9.74
CA ARG A 187 10.05 -1.90 -10.16
C ARG A 187 10.35 -2.21 -11.62
N LEU A 188 10.27 -1.21 -12.50
CA LEU A 188 10.58 -1.35 -13.92
C LEU A 188 12.03 -1.77 -14.16
N HIS A 189 12.97 -1.47 -13.25
CA HIS A 189 14.33 -2.00 -13.36
C HIS A 189 14.38 -3.53 -13.28
N ILE A 190 13.41 -4.20 -12.65
CA ILE A 190 13.35 -5.66 -12.64
C ILE A 190 13.11 -6.17 -14.05
N ASP A 191 12.07 -5.67 -14.71
CA ASP A 191 11.65 -6.13 -16.03
C ASP A 191 12.60 -5.62 -17.12
N PHE A 192 12.99 -4.35 -17.07
CA PHE A 192 13.75 -3.72 -18.14
C PHE A 192 15.26 -3.90 -18.03
N ALA A 193 15.81 -3.94 -16.82
CA ALA A 193 17.25 -4.10 -16.62
C ALA A 193 17.63 -5.52 -16.16
N LYS A 194 17.06 -6.02 -15.06
CA LYS A 194 17.52 -7.28 -14.44
C LYS A 194 17.21 -8.50 -15.30
N GLN A 195 16.01 -8.59 -15.89
CA GLN A 195 15.66 -9.72 -16.77
C GLN A 195 16.46 -9.70 -18.07
N GLY A 196 16.55 -8.54 -18.73
CA GLY A 196 17.41 -8.37 -19.92
C GLY A 196 18.86 -8.72 -19.63
N TRP A 197 19.40 -8.23 -18.49
CA TRP A 197 20.74 -8.60 -18.04
C TRP A 197 20.86 -10.11 -17.90
N ARG A 198 19.97 -10.79 -17.16
CA ARG A 198 19.95 -12.26 -16.96
C ARG A 198 19.90 -13.04 -18.27
N ALA A 199 19.16 -12.55 -19.27
CA ALA A 199 19.05 -13.16 -20.59
C ALA A 199 20.28 -12.93 -21.49
N SER A 200 21.12 -11.94 -21.18
CA SER A 200 22.35 -11.64 -21.93
C SER A 200 23.50 -12.56 -21.53
N ASN A 201 24.51 -12.66 -22.41
CA ASN A 201 25.76 -13.37 -22.12
C ASN A 201 26.76 -12.56 -21.26
N LYS A 202 26.35 -11.39 -20.74
CA LYS A 202 27.13 -10.44 -19.92
C LYS A 202 28.31 -9.75 -20.61
N ARG A 203 28.61 -10.06 -21.87
CA ARG A 203 29.67 -9.41 -22.66
C ARG A 203 29.05 -8.44 -23.66
N ASN A 204 29.42 -7.16 -23.61
CA ASN A 204 28.78 -6.11 -24.42
C ASN A 204 27.24 -6.23 -24.37
N HIS A 205 26.72 -6.18 -23.14
CA HIS A 205 25.36 -6.60 -22.81
C HIS A 205 24.28 -5.60 -23.23
N PHE A 206 24.61 -4.30 -23.35
CA PHE A 206 23.62 -3.25 -23.67
C PHE A 206 22.82 -3.56 -24.95
N PRO A 207 23.44 -3.81 -26.12
CA PRO A 207 22.68 -4.17 -27.33
C PRO A 207 21.80 -5.41 -27.17
N GLN A 208 22.28 -6.42 -26.42
CA GLN A 208 21.53 -7.65 -26.16
C GLN A 208 20.30 -7.38 -25.29
N MET A 209 20.44 -6.54 -24.27
CA MET A 209 19.34 -6.14 -23.40
C MET A 209 18.28 -5.36 -24.18
N ILE A 210 18.68 -4.40 -25.02
CA ILE A 210 17.76 -3.66 -25.89
C ILE A 210 17.03 -4.59 -26.86
N GLN A 211 17.75 -5.53 -27.49
CA GLN A 211 17.13 -6.50 -28.39
C GLN A 211 16.14 -7.41 -27.66
N TRP A 212 16.48 -7.85 -26.44
CA TRP A 212 15.60 -8.65 -25.59
C TRP A 212 14.31 -7.89 -25.24
N LEU A 213 14.43 -6.60 -24.88
CA LEU A 213 13.28 -5.74 -24.60
C LEU A 213 12.37 -5.57 -25.80
N SER A 214 12.94 -5.24 -26.97
CA SER A 214 12.17 -5.08 -28.22
C SER A 214 11.41 -6.36 -28.59
N ARG A 215 11.97 -7.55 -28.33
CA ARG A 215 11.28 -8.82 -28.54
C ARG A 215 10.12 -9.02 -27.56
N ARG A 216 10.34 -8.70 -26.28
CA ARG A 216 9.31 -8.79 -25.24
C ARG A 216 8.12 -7.88 -25.55
N GLU A 217 8.38 -6.64 -25.95
CA GLU A 217 7.35 -5.67 -26.34
C GLU A 217 6.51 -6.20 -27.51
N LYS A 218 7.15 -6.69 -28.59
CA LYS A 218 6.45 -7.26 -29.75
C LYS A 218 5.56 -8.45 -29.39
N ILE A 219 6.02 -9.33 -28.51
CA ILE A 219 5.23 -10.48 -28.04
C ILE A 219 4.02 -10.00 -27.23
N LEU A 220 4.21 -9.02 -26.33
CA LEU A 220 3.11 -8.45 -25.54
C LEU A 220 2.07 -7.77 -26.42
N SER A 221 2.49 -6.94 -27.39
CA SER A 221 1.58 -6.31 -28.36
C SER A 221 0.76 -7.34 -29.14
N PHE A 222 1.40 -8.43 -29.58
CA PHE A 222 0.71 -9.50 -30.29
C PHE A 222 -0.31 -10.23 -29.41
N ASN A 223 0.05 -10.54 -28.16
CA ASN A 223 -0.87 -11.18 -27.21
C ASN A 223 -2.09 -10.28 -26.89
N SER A 224 -1.87 -8.97 -26.75
CA SER A 224 -2.95 -7.99 -26.56
C SER A 224 -3.88 -7.95 -27.76
N TYR A 225 -3.32 -7.97 -28.98
CA TYR A 225 -4.10 -8.05 -30.21
C TYR A 225 -4.95 -9.33 -30.28
N GLN A 226 -4.38 -10.49 -29.94
CA GLN A 226 -5.13 -11.74 -29.89
C GLN A 226 -6.26 -11.71 -28.85
N SER A 227 -6.00 -11.16 -27.67
CA SER A 227 -7.00 -11.03 -26.60
C SER A 227 -8.16 -10.11 -27.00
N TRP A 228 -7.86 -9.01 -27.70
CA TRP A 228 -8.86 -8.10 -28.24
C TRP A 228 -9.74 -8.80 -29.30
N LEU A 229 -9.14 -9.54 -30.24
CA LEU A 229 -9.88 -10.32 -31.22
C LEU A 229 -10.81 -11.35 -30.56
N GLN A 230 -10.32 -12.05 -29.54
CA GLN A 230 -11.13 -13.00 -28.77
C GLN A 230 -12.31 -12.31 -28.09
N SER A 231 -12.10 -11.14 -27.46
CA SER A 231 -13.20 -10.40 -26.83
C SER A 231 -14.27 -9.94 -27.82
N LEU A 232 -13.90 -9.60 -29.05
CA LEU A 232 -14.85 -9.25 -30.11
C LEU A 232 -15.66 -10.46 -30.57
N TYR A 233 -15.03 -11.63 -30.62
CA TYR A 233 -15.72 -12.88 -30.92
C TYR A 233 -16.71 -13.24 -29.82
N ASP A 234 -16.27 -13.17 -28.55
CA ASP A 234 -17.09 -13.48 -27.39
C ASP A 234 -18.27 -12.50 -27.21
N ALA A 235 -18.06 -11.21 -27.53
CA ALA A 235 -19.12 -10.20 -27.52
C ALA A 235 -20.17 -10.43 -28.62
N LYS A 236 -19.77 -10.97 -29.78
CA LYS A 236 -20.71 -11.36 -30.85
C LYS A 236 -21.48 -12.64 -30.51
N SER A 237 -20.92 -13.53 -29.70
CA SER A 237 -21.58 -14.78 -29.30
C SER A 237 -22.46 -14.65 -28.04
N THR A 238 -22.40 -13.55 -27.30
CA THR A 238 -23.08 -13.43 -25.99
C THR A 238 -24.02 -12.23 -25.94
N SER A 239 -25.29 -12.43 -26.33
CA SER A 239 -26.37 -11.45 -26.18
C SER A 239 -26.92 -11.39 -24.75
N ASN A 240 -26.06 -11.28 -23.74
CA ASN A 240 -26.49 -11.12 -22.34
C ASN A 240 -25.61 -10.11 -21.59
N PRO A 241 -26.14 -8.94 -21.18
CA PRO A 241 -25.36 -7.84 -20.57
C PRO A 241 -24.82 -8.12 -19.16
N ALA A 242 -25.18 -9.26 -18.54
CA ALA A 242 -24.94 -9.48 -17.11
C ALA A 242 -23.50 -9.94 -16.74
N PHE A 243 -22.61 -10.16 -17.72
CA PHE A 243 -21.31 -10.83 -17.48
C PHE A 243 -20.09 -9.89 -17.44
N GLN A 244 -20.27 -8.58 -17.64
CA GLN A 244 -19.14 -7.63 -17.73
C GLN A 244 -18.53 -7.21 -16.38
N LEU A 245 -19.18 -7.46 -15.23
CA LEU A 245 -18.62 -7.16 -13.90
C LEU A 245 -17.47 -8.09 -13.46
N SER A 246 -17.19 -9.17 -14.20
CA SER A 246 -16.33 -10.27 -13.71
C SER A 246 -14.82 -10.02 -13.75
N LYS A 247 -14.34 -8.87 -14.25
CA LYS A 247 -12.90 -8.59 -14.39
C LYS A 247 -12.25 -7.85 -13.23
N ALA A 248 -13.01 -7.24 -12.33
CA ALA A 248 -12.46 -6.28 -11.35
C ALA A 248 -11.95 -6.89 -10.03
N TYR A 249 -12.35 -8.12 -9.67
CA TYR A 249 -11.97 -8.72 -8.39
C TYR A 249 -11.70 -10.22 -8.51
N GLN A 250 -10.47 -10.65 -8.21
CA GLN A 250 -10.13 -12.06 -8.13
C GLN A 250 -10.25 -12.53 -6.68
N TYR A 251 -11.04 -13.58 -6.43
CA TYR A 251 -11.10 -14.22 -5.12
C TYR A 251 -10.80 -15.72 -5.24
N THR A 252 -10.31 -16.32 -4.16
CA THR A 252 -10.04 -17.76 -4.07
C THR A 252 -10.69 -18.32 -2.81
N ILE A 253 -11.49 -19.38 -2.97
CA ILE A 253 -12.12 -20.13 -1.88
C ILE A 253 -11.60 -21.57 -1.87
N ALA A 254 -11.70 -22.24 -0.71
CA ALA A 254 -11.39 -23.66 -0.62
C ALA A 254 -12.37 -24.49 -1.47
N LYS A 255 -11.87 -25.56 -2.11
CA LYS A 255 -12.69 -26.44 -2.97
C LYS A 255 -13.87 -27.07 -2.23
N HIS A 256 -13.71 -27.33 -0.94
CA HIS A 256 -14.74 -27.92 -0.09
C HIS A 256 -15.10 -26.97 1.06
N PRO A 257 -16.39 -26.80 1.39
CA PRO A 257 -16.82 -25.95 2.48
C PRO A 257 -16.39 -26.52 3.83
N ALA A 258 -16.18 -25.65 4.81
CA ALA A 258 -15.90 -26.07 6.19
C ALA A 258 -17.14 -26.70 6.84
N GLU A 259 -18.33 -26.22 6.46
CA GLU A 259 -19.61 -26.72 6.93
C GLU A 259 -20.57 -26.92 5.74
N PRO A 260 -20.54 -28.09 5.09
CA PRO A 260 -21.47 -28.41 4.00
C PRO A 260 -22.91 -28.53 4.52
N HIS A 261 -23.87 -28.13 3.69
CA HIS A 261 -25.31 -28.27 3.94
C HIS A 261 -25.77 -27.73 5.32
N LYS A 262 -25.19 -26.63 5.78
CA LYS A 262 -25.57 -26.02 7.05
C LYS A 262 -26.95 -25.37 6.95
N GLY A 263 -27.88 -25.80 7.80
CA GLY A 263 -29.24 -25.28 7.84
C GLY A 263 -29.28 -23.77 8.13
N ILE A 264 -30.16 -23.03 7.45
CA ILE A 264 -30.22 -21.55 7.56
C ILE A 264 -30.44 -21.09 9.01
N ALA A 265 -31.30 -21.76 9.78
CA ALA A 265 -31.50 -21.46 11.20
C ALA A 265 -30.22 -21.61 12.03
N ARG A 266 -29.37 -22.61 11.71
CA ARG A 266 -28.08 -22.79 12.37
C ARG A 266 -27.07 -21.71 11.97
N ILE A 267 -27.13 -21.19 10.75
CA ILE A 267 -26.29 -20.06 10.31
C ILE A 267 -26.62 -18.83 11.16
N VAL A 268 -27.91 -18.48 11.26
CA VAL A 268 -28.39 -17.34 12.06
C VAL A 268 -27.87 -17.38 13.49
N ILE A 269 -27.92 -18.56 14.12
CA ILE A 269 -27.51 -18.75 15.52
C ILE A 269 -25.98 -18.77 15.66
N SER A 270 -25.30 -19.63 14.91
CA SER A 270 -23.85 -19.85 15.08
C SER A 270 -22.99 -18.68 14.64
N HIS A 271 -23.45 -17.89 13.67
CA HIS A 271 -22.73 -16.73 13.14
C HIS A 271 -23.28 -15.40 13.68
N SER A 272 -24.17 -15.41 14.68
CA SER A 272 -24.79 -14.21 15.24
C SER A 272 -25.38 -13.28 14.17
N ALA A 273 -26.06 -13.86 13.18
CA ALA A 273 -26.54 -13.17 11.97
C ALA A 273 -28.08 -13.13 11.91
N PRO A 274 -28.76 -12.35 12.77
CA PRO A 274 -30.22 -12.36 12.92
C PRO A 274 -30.96 -11.96 11.63
N ASN A 275 -30.34 -11.11 10.80
CA ASN A 275 -30.92 -10.61 9.56
C ASN A 275 -30.57 -11.45 8.33
N PHE A 276 -29.85 -12.57 8.50
CA PHE A 276 -29.35 -13.35 7.35
C PHE A 276 -30.48 -13.83 6.44
N LEU A 277 -31.54 -14.43 7.00
CA LEU A 277 -32.67 -14.94 6.21
C LEU A 277 -33.45 -13.82 5.47
N PRO A 278 -33.84 -12.70 6.12
CA PRO A 278 -34.38 -11.54 5.42
C PRO A 278 -33.48 -11.01 4.29
N CYS A 279 -32.18 -10.85 4.54
CA CYS A 279 -31.22 -10.37 3.55
C CYS A 279 -31.09 -11.33 2.36
N LEU A 280 -31.01 -12.64 2.63
CA LEU A 280 -30.95 -13.67 1.60
C LEU A 280 -32.18 -13.64 0.69
N LYS A 281 -33.39 -13.48 1.26
CA LYS A 281 -34.63 -13.36 0.47
C LYS A 281 -34.61 -12.14 -0.45
N LEU A 282 -34.12 -11.01 0.04
CA LEU A 282 -34.03 -9.78 -0.75
C LEU A 282 -32.98 -9.88 -1.84
N PHE A 283 -31.82 -10.47 -1.54
CA PHE A 283 -30.76 -10.74 -2.50
C PHE A 283 -31.23 -11.70 -3.62
N LEU A 284 -31.86 -12.82 -3.27
CA LEU A 284 -32.41 -13.73 -4.27
C LEU A 284 -33.52 -13.07 -5.11
N ASN A 285 -34.30 -12.17 -4.52
CA ASN A 285 -35.30 -11.39 -5.24
C ASN A 285 -34.68 -10.39 -6.22
N SER A 286 -33.52 -9.79 -5.91
CA SER A 286 -32.83 -8.88 -6.83
C SER A 286 -32.22 -9.59 -8.04
N LEU A 287 -31.98 -10.89 -7.96
CA LEU A 287 -31.49 -11.70 -9.09
C LEU A 287 -32.61 -12.11 -10.08
N ARG A 288 -33.88 -11.81 -9.77
CA ARG A 288 -35.01 -12.15 -10.66
C ARG A 288 -35.11 -11.16 -11.81
N LYS A 289 -35.48 -11.64 -13.01
CA LYS A 289 -35.79 -10.78 -14.18
C LYS A 289 -36.86 -9.72 -13.88
N SER A 290 -37.80 -10.03 -12.99
CA SER A 290 -38.81 -9.11 -12.47
C SER A 290 -38.87 -9.24 -10.94
N PRO A 291 -38.14 -8.41 -10.19
CA PRO A 291 -38.15 -8.43 -8.73
C PRO A 291 -39.55 -8.14 -8.17
N GLN A 292 -39.94 -8.83 -7.11
CA GLN A 292 -41.20 -8.56 -6.41
C GLN A 292 -41.05 -7.43 -5.37
N PRO A 293 -42.16 -6.77 -4.98
CA PRO A 293 -42.13 -5.80 -3.89
C PRO A 293 -41.53 -6.39 -2.61
N ARG A 294 -40.78 -5.56 -1.87
CA ARG A 294 -40.03 -5.97 -0.67
C ARG A 294 -40.87 -6.77 0.34
N SER A 295 -42.10 -6.34 0.59
CA SER A 295 -43.04 -6.99 1.52
C SER A 295 -43.39 -8.42 1.09
N ARG A 296 -43.54 -8.66 -0.21
CA ARG A 296 -43.84 -9.99 -0.78
C ARG A 296 -42.60 -10.87 -0.82
N ALA A 297 -41.43 -10.29 -1.13
CA ALA A 297 -40.15 -11.00 -1.11
C ALA A 297 -39.80 -11.54 0.30
N LEU A 298 -40.05 -10.75 1.35
CA LEU A 298 -39.79 -11.18 2.73
C LEU A 298 -40.71 -12.32 3.19
N LYS A 299 -41.95 -12.38 2.68
CA LYS A 299 -42.92 -13.44 2.99
C LYS A 299 -42.75 -14.69 2.13
N ALA A 300 -41.94 -14.65 1.08
CA ALA A 300 -41.72 -15.80 0.21
C ALA A 300 -41.03 -16.95 0.96
N GLU A 301 -41.47 -18.17 0.68
CA GLU A 301 -40.75 -19.38 1.10
C GLU A 301 -39.55 -19.62 0.19
N LEU A 302 -38.40 -19.94 0.79
CA LEU A 302 -37.20 -20.29 0.04
C LEU A 302 -37.20 -21.80 -0.20
N PRO A 303 -36.97 -22.26 -1.45
CA PRO A 303 -36.81 -23.69 -1.73
C PRO A 303 -35.52 -24.26 -1.13
N ILE A 304 -34.58 -23.39 -0.72
CA ILE A 304 -33.29 -23.74 -0.15
C ILE A 304 -33.40 -23.72 1.38
N LYS A 305 -33.11 -24.84 2.03
CA LYS A 305 -33.15 -25.00 3.50
C LYS A 305 -31.77 -24.94 4.15
N SER A 306 -30.72 -25.14 3.37
CA SER A 306 -29.33 -25.24 3.82
C SER A 306 -28.37 -24.65 2.78
N LEU A 307 -27.23 -24.16 3.24
CA LEU A 307 -26.17 -23.60 2.42
C LEU A 307 -24.83 -24.21 2.82
N ASP A 308 -23.93 -24.30 1.85
CA ASP A 308 -22.52 -24.59 2.14
C ASP A 308 -21.87 -23.32 2.70
N VAL A 309 -21.15 -23.45 3.82
CA VAL A 309 -20.52 -22.33 4.52
C VAL A 309 -19.00 -22.47 4.52
N TRP A 310 -18.34 -21.39 4.09
CA TRP A 310 -16.90 -21.22 4.15
C TRP A 310 -16.58 -20.17 5.21
N HIS A 311 -15.64 -20.50 6.11
CA HIS A 311 -15.19 -19.57 7.15
C HIS A 311 -14.08 -18.64 6.69
N GLN A 312 -13.54 -18.83 5.49
CA GLN A 312 -12.50 -17.97 4.95
C GLN A 312 -12.48 -17.96 3.43
N PHE A 313 -12.07 -16.83 2.87
CA PHE A 313 -11.74 -16.70 1.46
C PHE A 313 -10.57 -15.73 1.30
N LYS A 314 -9.88 -15.83 0.17
CA LYS A 314 -8.79 -14.94 -0.19
C LYS A 314 -9.29 -13.92 -1.19
N LEU A 315 -9.10 -12.64 -0.92
CA LEU A 315 -9.39 -11.55 -1.84
C LEU A 315 -8.08 -11.02 -2.42
N LYS A 316 -8.07 -10.79 -3.73
CA LYS A 316 -7.00 -10.08 -4.43
C LYS A 316 -7.61 -8.80 -4.99
N PRO A 317 -7.61 -7.68 -4.23
CA PRO A 317 -7.97 -6.39 -4.77
C PRO A 317 -7.02 -6.02 -5.92
N ASP A 318 -7.53 -5.30 -6.90
CA ASP A 318 -6.68 -4.69 -7.92
C ASP A 318 -5.83 -3.62 -7.23
N SER A 319 -4.51 -3.83 -7.20
CA SER A 319 -3.60 -2.88 -6.57
C SER A 319 -3.46 -1.67 -7.48
N GLN A 320 -3.84 -0.49 -7.00
CA GLN A 320 -3.57 0.78 -7.71
C GLN A 320 -2.06 1.06 -7.84
N VAL A 321 -1.25 0.39 -7.02
CA VAL A 321 0.21 0.36 -7.12
C VAL A 321 0.61 -0.90 -7.87
N ASP A 322 1.03 -0.75 -9.13
CA ASP A 322 1.20 -1.89 -10.02
C ASP A 322 2.14 -2.93 -9.42
N GLY A 323 1.55 -4.10 -9.11
CA GLY A 323 2.09 -5.37 -8.66
C GLY A 323 2.58 -5.54 -7.21
N GLU A 324 2.05 -4.79 -6.25
CA GLU A 324 1.92 -5.35 -4.90
C GLU A 324 0.76 -6.36 -4.95
N VAL A 325 1.05 -7.67 -4.86
CA VAL A 325 -0.03 -8.67 -4.75
C VAL A 325 -0.51 -8.63 -3.31
N ILE A 326 -1.45 -7.74 -3.04
CA ILE A 326 -2.18 -7.74 -1.78
C ILE A 326 -3.12 -8.95 -1.86
N GLU A 327 -2.79 -10.03 -1.14
CA GLU A 327 -3.68 -11.16 -0.93
C GLU A 327 -4.18 -11.09 0.52
N GLU A 328 -5.43 -10.65 0.69
CA GLU A 328 -6.05 -10.58 2.01
C GLU A 328 -6.81 -11.87 2.29
N ILE A 329 -6.56 -12.48 3.46
CA ILE A 329 -7.32 -13.61 3.95
C ILE A 329 -8.43 -13.07 4.85
N ILE A 330 -9.66 -13.09 4.33
CA ILE A 330 -10.85 -12.70 5.07
C ILE A 330 -11.37 -13.92 5.83
N LYS A 331 -11.66 -13.75 7.12
CA LYS A 331 -12.18 -14.81 7.99
C LYS A 331 -13.52 -14.44 8.61
N ALA A 332 -14.45 -15.39 8.60
CA ALA A 332 -15.73 -15.37 9.28
C ALA A 332 -15.90 -16.69 10.05
N VAL A 333 -15.19 -16.81 11.18
CA VAL A 333 -15.16 -18.03 11.99
C VAL A 333 -16.16 -17.88 13.16
N PRO A 334 -17.24 -18.68 13.20
CA PRO A 334 -18.20 -18.64 14.30
C PRO A 334 -17.58 -19.15 15.60
N PHE A 335 -18.08 -18.66 16.73
CA PHE A 335 -17.67 -19.18 18.04
C PHE A 335 -18.12 -20.65 18.19
N HIS A 336 -17.19 -21.57 18.49
CA HIS A 336 -17.52 -22.98 18.78
C HIS A 336 -16.94 -23.39 20.14
N GLY A 337 -17.82 -23.81 21.04
CA GLY A 337 -17.44 -24.27 22.37
C GLY A 337 -16.60 -25.55 22.33
N LYS A 338 -15.64 -25.60 23.27
CA LYS A 338 -14.77 -26.72 23.70
C LYS A 338 -13.56 -27.14 22.83
N SER A 339 -13.36 -26.62 21.62
CA SER A 339 -12.10 -26.86 20.87
C SER A 339 -11.57 -25.67 20.05
N ALA A 340 -12.10 -24.45 20.24
CA ALA A 340 -11.69 -23.29 19.47
C ALA A 340 -10.57 -22.50 20.15
N SER A 341 -9.63 -21.98 19.34
CA SER A 341 -8.74 -20.90 19.72
C SER A 341 -9.54 -19.69 20.28
N PRO A 342 -8.99 -18.87 21.18
CA PRO A 342 -9.77 -17.97 22.06
C PRO A 342 -10.54 -16.81 21.41
N GLN A 343 -10.54 -16.67 20.08
CA GLN A 343 -11.10 -15.49 19.41
C GLN A 343 -12.02 -15.92 18.27
N ALA A 344 -13.33 -15.80 18.48
CA ALA A 344 -14.26 -15.64 17.37
C ALA A 344 -13.83 -14.42 16.54
N ARG A 345 -13.83 -14.54 15.21
CA ARG A 345 -13.31 -13.51 14.32
C ARG A 345 -14.22 -13.34 13.11
N PHE A 346 -14.72 -12.12 12.93
CA PHE A 346 -15.47 -11.68 11.76
C PHE A 346 -14.76 -10.47 11.17
N ASP A 347 -14.14 -10.67 10.01
CA ASP A 347 -13.58 -9.58 9.22
C ASP A 347 -14.71 -8.95 8.38
N ASN A 348 -14.82 -7.62 8.39
CA ASN A 348 -15.79 -6.90 7.58
C ASN A 348 -15.23 -6.63 6.18
N VAL A 349 -16.05 -6.85 5.15
CA VAL A 349 -15.69 -6.52 3.76
C VAL A 349 -16.74 -5.57 3.20
N VAL A 350 -16.29 -4.44 2.67
CA VAL A 350 -17.13 -3.50 1.91
C VAL A 350 -17.01 -3.85 0.44
N VAL A 351 -18.14 -4.07 -0.24
CA VAL A 351 -18.18 -4.45 -1.65
C VAL A 351 -18.96 -3.39 -2.42
N LEU A 352 -18.39 -2.90 -3.52
CA LEU A 352 -19.09 -2.06 -4.48
C LEU A 352 -20.14 -2.91 -5.20
N PHE A 353 -21.42 -2.57 -5.01
CA PHE A 353 -22.55 -3.42 -5.40
C PHE A 353 -23.11 -3.13 -6.81
N SER A 354 -22.67 -2.03 -7.46
CA SER A 354 -23.11 -1.65 -8.81
C SER A 354 -22.12 -0.71 -9.47
N ASP A 355 -22.23 -0.53 -10.78
CA ASP A 355 -21.43 0.45 -11.55
C ASP A 355 -21.71 1.91 -11.14
N SER A 356 -22.82 2.14 -10.43
CA SER A 356 -23.16 3.42 -9.80
C SER A 356 -22.58 3.58 -8.39
N ALA A 357 -21.94 2.55 -7.84
CA ALA A 357 -21.25 2.64 -6.56
C ALA A 357 -19.90 3.33 -6.78
N GLU A 358 -19.87 4.65 -6.62
CA GLU A 358 -18.63 5.43 -6.66
C GLU A 358 -17.85 5.24 -5.34
N SER A 359 -16.54 5.00 -5.46
CA SER A 359 -15.61 5.35 -4.40
C SER A 359 -15.52 6.87 -4.38
N THR A 360 -16.18 7.53 -3.44
CA THR A 360 -16.12 8.99 -3.32
C THR A 360 -14.72 9.42 -2.88
N SER A 361 -13.82 9.64 -3.84
CA SER A 361 -12.73 10.60 -3.70
C SER A 361 -13.26 11.99 -4.10
N LEU A 362 -12.75 13.05 -3.46
CA LEU A 362 -13.15 14.45 -3.64
C LEU A 362 -13.39 14.83 -5.12
N GLN A 363 -14.64 15.07 -5.49
CA GLN A 363 -14.98 15.75 -6.75
C GLN A 363 -14.67 17.25 -6.59
N GLY A 364 -13.46 17.67 -6.96
CA GLY A 364 -13.12 19.07 -7.12
C GLY A 364 -13.70 19.63 -8.43
N LYS A 365 -14.44 20.74 -8.36
CA LYS A 365 -14.79 21.51 -9.55
C LYS A 365 -13.58 22.35 -9.96
N PHE A 366 -13.07 22.12 -11.16
CA PHE A 366 -12.14 23.05 -11.80
C PHE A 366 -12.90 24.36 -12.09
N SER A 367 -12.54 25.41 -11.37
CA SER A 367 -12.81 26.79 -11.80
C SER A 367 -11.52 27.29 -12.47
N PHE A 368 -11.61 27.62 -13.75
CA PHE A 368 -10.53 28.26 -14.52
C PHE A 368 -10.31 29.70 -14.08
#